data_AF-A0A3T0RW10-F1
#
_entry.id   AF-A0A3T0RW10-F1
#
_cell.length_a   1.000
_cell.length_b   1.000
_cell.length_c   1.000
_cell.angle_alpha   90.00
_cell.angle_beta   90.00
_cell.angle_gamma   90.00
#
_symmetry.space_group_name_H-M   'P 1'
#
loop_
_entity.id
_entity.type
_entity.pdbx_description
1 polymer ?
#
loop_
_entity_poly.entity_id
_entity_poly.type
_entity_poly.pdbx_seq_one_letter_code
_entity_poly.pdbx_strand_id
1 'polypeptide(L)'
;MAKMISTKQKINKEVKNFIEDANLLFKVPISQKFPKLVVSELPFDVQLLNLSSLYRHSRKLYLKLGGVFSPKLCSTMRGLSTQDLFKNEIEYTPALSELKWMCELGYQVNGADDHIYSLLQFTEISVFHEQNHRIIWRELPPVPEEKEDVQRYLNFAESLVVTLDMALGDQLGLKLSTAFERMKVIYHPGAKDSPAKSSKAEYRKYLLGILATTYYALETMHHDDVAAAVDYVLPGQKALNRKAVKRGLTLSELFARVTNPGWQNIFWKSGQQKLQKIQAGDKADTFYLPADPLDLEEEFVVALRIFDHFGL
;
A
#
# COMPACT_ATOMS: atom_id res chain seq x y z
N MET A 1 54.73 4.57 -0.37
CA MET A 1 53.70 5.52 -0.85
C MET A 1 52.72 4.78 -1.73
N ALA A 2 51.54 4.43 -1.21
CA ALA A 2 50.48 3.83 -2.01
C ALA A 2 49.89 4.92 -2.92
N LYS A 3 49.95 4.71 -4.24
CA LYS A 3 49.25 5.54 -5.22
C LYS A 3 47.75 5.47 -4.92
N MET A 4 47.16 6.59 -4.49
CA MET A 4 45.72 6.79 -4.59
C MET A 4 45.35 6.69 -6.07
N ILE A 5 44.80 5.55 -6.47
CA ILE A 5 44.17 5.39 -7.77
C ILE A 5 42.89 6.22 -7.71
N SER A 6 42.98 7.47 -8.15
CA SER A 6 41.81 8.29 -8.47
C SER A 6 41.20 7.76 -9.77
N THR A 7 40.52 6.63 -9.69
CA THR A 7 39.58 6.23 -10.73
C THR A 7 38.33 7.05 -10.49
N LYS A 8 38.08 8.07 -11.33
CA LYS A 8 36.73 8.61 -11.51
C LYS A 8 35.86 7.50 -12.10
N GLN A 9 35.42 6.58 -11.24
CA GLN A 9 34.49 5.53 -11.60
C GLN A 9 33.21 6.25 -12.02
N LYS A 10 32.82 6.08 -13.28
CA LYS A 10 31.62 6.69 -13.82
C LYS A 10 30.44 6.12 -13.03
N ILE A 11 29.85 6.94 -12.16
CA ILE A 11 28.75 6.53 -11.28
C ILE A 11 27.66 5.91 -12.16
N ASN A 12 27.29 4.66 -11.86
CA ASN A 12 26.22 3.95 -12.54
C ASN A 12 24.92 4.79 -12.48
N LYS A 13 24.15 4.83 -13.57
CA LYS A 13 22.88 5.55 -13.65
C LYS A 13 21.93 5.16 -12.52
N GLU A 14 21.91 3.90 -12.13
CA GLU A 14 21.07 3.38 -11.03
C GLU A 14 21.46 3.99 -9.69
N VAL A 15 22.76 3.96 -9.37
CA VAL A 15 23.33 4.59 -8.17
C VAL A 15 23.02 6.09 -8.16
N LYS A 16 23.15 6.77 -9.30
CA LYS A 16 22.82 8.18 -9.43
C LYS A 16 21.34 8.46 -9.15
N ASN A 17 20.43 7.69 -9.76
CA ASN A 17 18.99 7.84 -9.57
C ASN A 17 18.60 7.61 -8.09
N PHE A 18 19.15 6.56 -7.47
CA PHE A 18 18.96 6.28 -6.05
C PHE A 18 19.39 7.46 -5.18
N ILE A 19 20.60 7.99 -5.40
CA ILE A 19 21.13 9.14 -4.66
C ILE A 19 20.24 10.37 -4.87
N GLU A 20 19.74 10.61 -6.08
CA GLU A 20 18.84 11.73 -6.38
C GLU A 20 17.50 11.61 -5.63
N ASP A 21 16.86 10.44 -5.69
CA ASP A 21 15.59 10.18 -5.04
C ASP A 21 15.73 10.22 -3.51
N ALA A 22 16.75 9.56 -2.94
CA ALA A 22 17.00 9.59 -1.51
C ALA A 22 17.34 10.99 -1.00
N ASN A 23 18.17 11.77 -1.71
CA ASN A 23 18.45 13.16 -1.34
C ASN A 23 17.21 14.04 -1.42
N LEU A 24 16.31 13.81 -2.38
CA LEU A 24 15.03 14.51 -2.46
C LEU A 24 14.20 14.22 -1.20
N LEU A 25 14.15 12.97 -0.75
CA LEU A 25 13.38 12.58 0.43
C LEU A 25 14.02 13.04 1.74
N PHE A 26 15.35 12.96 1.89
CA PHE A 26 16.05 13.46 3.07
C PHE A 26 15.93 14.98 3.27
N LYS A 27 15.67 15.74 2.19
CA LYS A 27 15.42 17.19 2.24
C LYS A 27 13.99 17.56 2.67
N VAL A 28 13.09 16.58 2.78
CA VAL A 28 11.73 16.84 3.28
C VAL A 28 11.83 17.35 4.71
N PRO A 29 11.23 18.51 5.04
CA PRO A 29 11.21 19.02 6.40
C PRO A 29 10.59 17.98 7.34
N ILE A 30 11.20 17.77 8.51
CA ILE A 30 10.69 16.89 9.55
C ILE A 30 10.22 17.71 10.75
N SER A 31 9.16 17.26 11.41
CA SER A 31 8.63 17.89 12.61
C SER A 31 8.81 16.97 13.81
N GLN A 32 9.26 17.52 14.94
CA GLN A 32 9.29 16.79 16.22
C GLN A 32 7.92 16.67 16.89
N LYS A 33 6.82 16.92 16.16
CA LYS A 33 5.44 16.84 16.69
C LYS A 33 4.96 15.42 16.96
N PHE A 34 5.57 14.41 16.35
CA PHE A 34 5.06 13.03 16.38
C PHE A 34 6.06 11.97 16.86
N PRO A 35 6.89 12.23 17.91
CA PRO A 35 8.01 11.35 18.25
C PRO A 35 7.55 9.96 18.69
N LYS A 36 6.37 9.86 19.32
CA LYS A 36 5.77 8.58 19.75
C LYS A 36 5.24 7.72 18.60
N LEU A 37 5.08 8.29 17.40
CA LEU A 37 4.61 7.57 16.22
C LEU A 37 5.75 7.04 15.37
N VAL A 38 6.97 7.56 15.57
CA VAL A 38 8.14 7.23 14.74
C VAL A 38 8.58 5.79 15.00
N VAL A 39 8.81 5.05 13.92
CA VAL A 39 9.46 3.73 13.94
C VAL A 39 10.92 3.93 13.60
N SER A 40 11.80 3.64 14.57
CA SER A 40 13.24 3.83 14.42
C SER A 40 13.79 2.96 13.29
N GLU A 41 14.74 3.50 12.52
CA GLU A 41 15.38 2.84 11.38
C GLU A 41 14.47 2.42 10.21
N LEU A 42 13.16 2.66 10.26
CA LEU A 42 12.28 2.47 9.12
C LEU A 42 12.56 3.58 8.08
N PRO A 43 12.91 3.22 6.82
CA PRO A 43 13.22 4.21 5.79
C PRO A 43 12.14 5.26 5.62
N PHE A 44 12.54 6.53 5.78
CA PHE A 44 11.73 7.72 5.55
C PHE A 44 10.39 7.80 6.33
N ASP A 45 10.24 7.07 7.43
CA ASP A 45 9.01 7.06 8.27
C ASP A 45 8.65 8.45 8.78
N VAL A 46 9.64 9.21 9.28
CA VAL A 46 9.43 10.57 9.81
C VAL A 46 8.96 11.52 8.71
N GLN A 47 9.47 11.36 7.49
CA GLN A 47 9.09 12.15 6.34
C GLN A 47 7.63 11.87 5.95
N LEU A 48 7.22 10.59 5.90
CA LEU A 48 5.83 10.20 5.66
C LEU A 48 4.90 10.72 6.75
N LEU A 49 5.29 10.57 8.03
CA LEU A 49 4.56 11.13 9.16
C LEU A 49 4.43 12.65 9.06
N ASN A 50 5.39 13.38 8.50
CA ASN A 50 5.27 14.82 8.35
C ASN A 50 4.39 15.21 7.15
N LEU A 51 4.54 14.54 6.01
CA LEU A 51 3.88 14.90 4.76
C LEU A 51 2.41 14.48 4.69
N SER A 52 2.04 13.31 5.21
CA SER A 52 0.72 12.72 4.98
C SER A 52 -0.11 12.67 6.26
N SER A 53 -1.29 13.30 6.23
CA SER A 53 -2.28 13.12 7.29
C SER A 53 -2.85 11.70 7.30
N LEU A 54 -2.98 11.08 6.13
CA LEU A 54 -3.47 9.71 5.98
C LEU A 54 -2.51 8.71 6.64
N TYR A 55 -1.20 8.79 6.34
CA TYR A 55 -0.18 7.94 6.96
C TYR A 55 -0.16 8.10 8.49
N ARG A 56 -0.21 9.35 8.98
CA ARG A 56 -0.32 9.62 10.42
C ARG A 56 -1.57 9.01 11.04
N HIS A 57 -2.70 9.11 10.34
CA HIS A 57 -3.97 8.59 10.84
C HIS A 57 -3.92 7.06 10.93
N SER A 58 -3.49 6.39 9.87
CA SER A 58 -3.24 4.93 9.85
C SER A 58 -2.30 4.51 10.99
N ARG A 59 -1.16 5.18 11.18
CA ARG A 59 -0.23 4.91 12.29
C ARG A 59 -0.89 5.03 13.66
N LYS A 60 -1.70 6.05 13.90
CA LYS A 60 -2.42 6.22 15.18
C LYS A 60 -3.44 5.12 15.40
N LEU A 61 -4.22 4.77 14.38
CA LEU A 61 -5.23 3.71 14.47
C LEU A 61 -4.58 2.36 14.74
N TYR A 62 -3.55 2.00 13.97
CA TYR A 62 -2.84 0.74 14.15
C TYR A 62 -2.28 0.59 15.58
N LEU A 63 -1.63 1.63 16.11
CA LEU A 63 -1.13 1.63 17.48
C LEU A 63 -2.25 1.59 18.52
N LYS A 64 -3.39 2.27 18.29
CA LYS A 64 -4.57 2.22 19.15
C LYS A 64 -5.16 0.81 19.23
N LEU A 65 -5.07 0.05 18.14
CA LEU A 65 -5.47 -1.36 18.06
C LEU A 65 -4.44 -2.31 18.70
N GLY A 66 -3.42 -1.79 19.39
CA GLY A 66 -2.36 -2.58 20.03
C GLY A 66 -1.31 -3.10 19.05
N GLY A 67 -1.25 -2.53 17.84
CA GLY A 67 -0.26 -2.90 16.84
C GLY A 67 1.17 -2.59 17.28
N VAL A 68 2.13 -3.43 16.89
CA VAL A 68 3.55 -3.28 17.24
C VAL A 68 4.45 -3.41 16.01
N PHE A 69 5.58 -2.71 16.03
CA PHE A 69 6.60 -2.78 14.99
C PHE A 69 7.83 -3.52 15.51
N SER A 70 8.31 -4.48 14.73
CA SER A 70 9.44 -5.32 15.10
C SER A 70 10.57 -5.21 14.08
N PRO A 71 11.75 -4.70 14.46
CA PRO A 71 12.88 -4.58 13.55
C PRO A 71 13.42 -5.98 13.25
N LYS A 72 13.33 -6.39 11.98
CA LYS A 72 13.81 -7.70 11.51
C LYS A 72 14.07 -7.65 10.01
N LEU A 73 15.08 -8.37 9.54
CA LEU A 73 15.31 -8.51 8.11
C LEU A 73 14.10 -9.21 7.45
N CYS A 74 13.40 -8.48 6.59
CA CYS A 74 12.23 -8.96 5.87
C CYS A 74 12.60 -9.31 4.43
N SER A 75 12.80 -10.60 4.15
CA SER A 75 12.84 -11.10 2.78
C SER A 75 11.47 -10.92 2.10
N THR A 76 11.46 -10.54 0.82
CA THR A 76 10.29 -10.14 0.01
C THR A 76 9.12 -11.15 -0.04
N MET A 77 9.33 -12.42 0.34
CA MET A 77 8.29 -13.46 0.26
C MET A 77 7.08 -13.28 1.19
N ARG A 78 7.08 -12.27 2.08
CA ARG A 78 6.05 -12.13 3.12
C ARG A 78 4.71 -11.57 2.62
N GLY A 79 4.74 -10.80 1.53
CA GLY A 79 3.70 -9.85 1.14
C GLY A 79 2.27 -10.38 1.22
N LEU A 80 1.98 -11.53 0.65
CA LEU A 80 0.58 -12.02 0.59
C LEU A 80 0.48 -13.53 0.75
N SER A 81 1.61 -14.20 1.03
CA SER A 81 1.67 -15.66 1.18
C SER A 81 1.75 -16.14 2.63
N THR A 82 2.03 -15.21 3.56
CA THR A 82 2.37 -15.58 4.93
C THR A 82 1.19 -15.42 5.88
N GLN A 83 1.05 -16.41 6.75
CA GLN A 83 0.08 -16.44 7.85
C GLN A 83 0.20 -15.26 8.86
N ASP A 84 1.21 -14.42 8.69
CA ASP A 84 1.60 -13.32 9.55
C ASP A 84 0.79 -12.04 9.29
N LEU A 85 0.05 -11.94 8.17
CA LEU A 85 -0.83 -10.80 7.86
C LEU A 85 -1.88 -10.53 8.95
N PHE A 86 -2.30 -11.59 9.66
CA PHE A 86 -3.28 -11.51 10.73
C PHE A 86 -2.66 -11.30 12.12
N LYS A 87 -1.32 -11.33 12.24
CA LYS A 87 -0.65 -10.98 13.49
C LYS A 87 -0.73 -9.48 13.69
N ASN A 88 -0.94 -9.04 14.92
CA ASN A 88 -0.95 -7.62 15.25
C ASN A 88 0.46 -7.01 15.37
N GLU A 89 1.39 -7.51 14.55
CA GLU A 89 2.79 -7.17 14.51
C GLU A 89 3.18 -6.96 13.04
N ILE A 90 3.94 -5.90 12.78
CA ILE A 90 4.53 -5.62 11.47
C ILE A 90 6.04 -5.68 11.63
N GLU A 91 6.64 -6.68 11.00
CA GLU A 91 8.09 -6.78 10.91
C GLU A 91 8.61 -5.89 9.77
N TYR A 92 9.70 -5.16 10.00
CA TYR A 92 10.30 -4.27 8.99
C TYR A 92 11.82 -4.34 9.03
N THR A 93 12.46 -4.18 7.87
CA THR A 93 13.93 -4.10 7.78
C THR A 93 14.42 -2.73 8.25
N PRO A 94 15.19 -2.63 9.35
CA PRO A 94 15.77 -1.37 9.81
C PRO A 94 16.94 -0.98 8.90
N ALA A 95 16.71 -0.07 7.95
CA ALA A 95 17.63 0.23 6.85
C ALA A 95 17.92 1.73 6.64
N LEU A 96 17.32 2.62 7.46
CA LEU A 96 17.46 4.07 7.26
C LEU A 96 18.91 4.56 7.33
N SER A 97 19.67 4.13 8.33
CA SER A 97 21.07 4.53 8.49
C SER A 97 21.93 4.02 7.33
N GLU A 98 21.68 2.81 6.85
CA GLU A 98 22.38 2.23 5.70
C GLU A 98 22.06 2.98 4.39
N LEU A 99 20.79 3.32 4.17
CA LEU A 99 20.38 4.15 3.04
C LEU A 99 21.09 5.51 3.05
N LYS A 100 21.19 6.13 4.23
CA LYS A 100 21.90 7.40 4.39
C LYS A 100 23.39 7.25 4.08
N TRP A 101 24.03 6.19 4.58
CA TRP A 101 25.43 5.90 4.28
C TRP A 101 25.67 5.69 2.77
N MET A 102 24.81 4.92 2.09
CA MET A 102 24.88 4.74 0.64
C MET A 102 24.66 6.04 -0.15
N CYS A 103 23.88 6.98 0.37
CA CYS A 103 23.75 8.31 -0.24
C CYS A 103 25.03 9.14 -0.14
N GLU A 104 25.72 9.08 1.00
CA GLU A 104 26.89 9.89 1.29
C GLU A 104 28.17 9.30 0.69
N LEU A 105 28.28 7.97 0.62
CA LEU A 105 29.52 7.26 0.32
C LEU A 105 29.37 6.18 -0.76
N GLY A 106 28.17 5.94 -1.30
CA GLY A 106 27.92 4.85 -2.27
C GLY A 106 28.81 4.88 -3.52
N TYR A 107 29.26 6.06 -3.96
CA TYR A 107 30.19 6.18 -5.10
C TYR A 107 31.61 5.66 -4.81
N GLN A 108 31.96 5.40 -3.54
CA GLN A 108 33.24 4.83 -3.11
C GLN A 108 33.15 3.31 -2.90
N VAL A 109 31.96 2.73 -3.01
CA VAL A 109 31.69 1.32 -2.75
C VAL A 109 31.83 0.53 -4.05
N ASN A 110 32.67 -0.50 -4.05
CA ASN A 110 32.71 -1.47 -5.14
C ASN A 110 31.39 -2.25 -5.17
N GLY A 111 30.71 -2.31 -6.32
CA GLY A 111 29.40 -2.98 -6.45
C GLY A 111 28.25 -2.23 -5.76
N ALA A 112 28.31 -0.89 -5.71
CA ALA A 112 27.31 -0.06 -5.06
C ALA A 112 25.88 -0.29 -5.58
N ASP A 113 25.74 -0.61 -6.86
CA ASP A 113 24.49 -0.98 -7.51
C ASP A 113 23.90 -2.28 -6.95
N ASP A 114 24.70 -3.34 -6.84
CA ASP A 114 24.25 -4.61 -6.26
C ASP A 114 23.84 -4.44 -4.78
N HIS A 115 24.57 -3.62 -4.03
CA HIS A 115 24.22 -3.29 -2.65
C HIS A 115 22.92 -2.47 -2.55
N ILE A 116 22.72 -1.46 -3.40
CA ILE A 116 21.48 -0.68 -3.46
C ILE A 116 20.30 -1.59 -3.81
N TYR A 117 20.47 -2.45 -4.83
CA TYR A 117 19.45 -3.40 -5.23
C TYR A 117 19.04 -4.30 -4.05
N SER A 118 20.03 -4.88 -3.36
CA SER A 118 19.80 -5.74 -2.19
C SER A 118 19.09 -4.99 -1.06
N LEU A 119 19.53 -3.76 -0.77
CA LEU A 119 18.94 -2.92 0.28
C LEU A 119 17.47 -2.60 -0.02
N LEU A 120 17.16 -2.21 -1.26
CA LEU A 120 15.80 -1.89 -1.69
C LEU A 120 14.90 -3.11 -1.72
N GLN A 121 15.44 -4.29 -2.07
CA GLN A 121 14.72 -5.55 -2.05
C GLN A 121 14.21 -5.88 -0.63
N PHE A 122 15.03 -5.68 0.41
CA PHE A 122 14.61 -5.94 1.79
C PHE A 122 13.69 -4.85 2.39
N THR A 123 13.52 -3.72 1.72
CA THR A 123 12.62 -2.63 2.15
C THR A 123 11.30 -2.60 1.38
N GLU A 124 11.05 -3.55 0.48
CA GLU A 124 9.89 -3.58 -0.42
C GLU A 124 8.53 -3.77 0.26
N ILE A 125 8.50 -4.13 1.55
CA ILE A 125 7.24 -4.21 2.29
C ILE A 125 6.81 -2.81 2.74
N SER A 126 5.74 -2.29 2.13
CA SER A 126 5.12 -1.04 2.54
C SER A 126 4.46 -1.22 3.90
N VAL A 127 5.04 -0.58 4.94
CA VAL A 127 4.45 -0.59 6.28
C VAL A 127 3.05 0.02 6.28
N PHE A 128 2.78 1.03 5.44
CA PHE A 128 1.45 1.64 5.34
C PHE A 128 0.38 0.63 4.90
N HIS A 129 0.70 -0.17 3.89
CA HIS A 129 -0.18 -1.20 3.36
C HIS A 129 -0.51 -2.25 4.43
N GLU A 130 0.53 -2.77 5.11
CA GLU A 130 0.40 -3.73 6.20
C GLU A 130 -0.43 -3.19 7.39
N GLN A 131 -0.24 -1.91 7.74
CA GLN A 131 -1.04 -1.25 8.77
C GLN A 131 -2.51 -1.20 8.40
N ASN A 132 -2.81 -0.85 7.14
CA ASN A 132 -4.17 -0.69 6.65
C ASN A 132 -4.91 -2.02 6.62
N HIS A 133 -4.28 -3.13 6.25
CA HIS A 133 -4.88 -4.46 6.40
C HIS A 133 -5.35 -4.70 7.82
N ARG A 134 -4.47 -4.50 8.81
CA ARG A 134 -4.77 -4.77 10.23
C ARG A 134 -5.85 -3.86 10.79
N ILE A 135 -5.96 -2.63 10.28
CA ILE A 135 -7.07 -1.73 10.61
C ILE A 135 -8.36 -2.25 9.95
N ILE A 136 -8.34 -2.47 8.65
CA ILE A 136 -9.51 -2.87 7.85
C ILE A 136 -10.12 -4.19 8.34
N TRP A 137 -9.32 -5.17 8.77
CA TRP A 137 -9.84 -6.41 9.37
C TRP A 137 -10.79 -6.20 10.54
N ARG A 138 -10.69 -5.08 11.25
CA ARG A 138 -11.54 -4.74 12.40
C ARG A 138 -12.67 -3.77 12.06
N GLU A 139 -12.61 -3.16 10.88
CA GLU A 139 -13.59 -2.18 10.41
C GLU A 139 -14.54 -2.79 9.36
N LEU A 140 -14.17 -3.92 8.76
CA LEU A 140 -15.07 -4.71 7.91
C LEU A 140 -16.07 -5.50 8.75
N PRO A 141 -17.27 -5.78 8.24
CA PRO A 141 -18.20 -6.65 8.94
C PRO A 141 -17.67 -8.10 9.00
N PRO A 142 -18.29 -8.96 9.82
CA PRO A 142 -17.81 -10.32 10.06
C PRO A 142 -17.55 -11.10 8.77
N VAL A 143 -16.43 -11.84 8.76
CA VAL A 143 -16.01 -12.68 7.63
C VAL A 143 -17.06 -13.77 7.32
N PRO A 144 -17.37 -14.03 6.03
CA PRO A 144 -18.29 -15.10 5.61
C PRO A 144 -17.86 -16.50 6.02
N GLU A 145 -18.80 -17.46 5.97
CA GLU A 145 -18.56 -18.88 6.24
C GLU A 145 -18.12 -19.67 5.00
N GLU A 146 -18.69 -19.35 3.83
CA GLU A 146 -18.46 -20.08 2.58
C GLU A 146 -17.17 -19.65 1.89
N LYS A 147 -16.50 -20.60 1.22
CA LYS A 147 -15.17 -20.39 0.63
C LYS A 147 -15.20 -19.27 -0.40
N GLU A 148 -16.15 -19.32 -1.34
CA GLU A 148 -16.27 -18.37 -2.44
C GLU A 148 -16.53 -16.95 -1.91
N ASP A 149 -17.32 -16.81 -0.86
CA ASP A 149 -17.62 -15.51 -0.25
C ASP A 149 -16.42 -14.98 0.53
N VAL A 150 -15.65 -15.85 1.19
CA VAL A 150 -14.36 -15.48 1.82
C VAL A 150 -13.37 -14.94 0.76
N GLN A 151 -13.34 -15.53 -0.44
CA GLN A 151 -12.47 -15.05 -1.52
C GLN A 151 -12.85 -13.63 -1.94
N ARG A 152 -14.13 -13.38 -2.25
CA ARG A 152 -14.61 -12.03 -2.59
C ARG A 152 -14.36 -11.04 -1.44
N TYR A 153 -14.54 -11.48 -0.20
CA TYR A 153 -14.32 -10.65 1.01
C TYR A 153 -12.88 -10.16 1.09
N LEU A 154 -11.93 -11.06 0.86
CA LEU A 154 -10.51 -10.72 0.84
C LEU A 154 -10.16 -9.83 -0.36
N ASN A 155 -10.78 -10.03 -1.52
CA ASN A 155 -10.59 -9.19 -2.71
C ASN A 155 -11.08 -7.77 -2.46
N PHE A 156 -12.23 -7.62 -1.81
CA PHE A 156 -12.78 -6.33 -1.42
C PHE A 156 -11.88 -5.62 -0.40
N ALA A 157 -11.39 -6.35 0.61
CA ALA A 157 -10.47 -5.80 1.60
C ALA A 157 -9.14 -5.32 0.99
N GLU A 158 -8.55 -6.12 0.10
CA GLU A 158 -7.36 -5.74 -0.67
C GLU A 158 -7.62 -4.48 -1.51
N SER A 159 -8.79 -4.43 -2.17
CA SER A 159 -9.19 -3.26 -2.98
C SER A 159 -9.30 -1.98 -2.15
N LEU A 160 -9.76 -2.07 -0.90
CA LEU A 160 -9.74 -0.96 0.05
C LEU A 160 -8.31 -0.54 0.40
N VAL A 161 -7.43 -1.49 0.73
CA VAL A 161 -6.03 -1.21 1.08
C VAL A 161 -5.30 -0.54 -0.08
N VAL A 162 -5.41 -1.09 -1.29
CA VAL A 162 -4.81 -0.52 -2.51
C VAL A 162 -5.35 0.89 -2.80
N THR A 163 -6.65 1.11 -2.58
CA THR A 163 -7.25 2.44 -2.72
C THR A 163 -6.62 3.43 -1.75
N LEU A 164 -6.35 3.02 -0.50
CA LEU A 164 -5.64 3.85 0.48
C LEU A 164 -4.18 4.09 0.07
N ASP A 165 -3.48 3.11 -0.49
CA ASP A 165 -2.11 3.28 -1.01
C ASP A 165 -2.05 4.32 -2.13
N MET A 166 -3.01 4.28 -3.05
CA MET A 166 -3.14 5.28 -4.12
C MET A 166 -3.49 6.67 -3.56
N ALA A 167 -4.32 6.73 -2.51
CA ALA A 167 -4.64 7.98 -1.82
C ALA A 167 -3.42 8.56 -1.08
N LEU A 168 -2.56 7.72 -0.50
CA LEU A 168 -1.28 8.15 0.08
C LEU A 168 -0.39 8.77 -1.00
N GLY A 169 -0.24 8.11 -2.14
CA GLY A 169 0.53 8.63 -3.27
C GLY A 169 0.03 10.01 -3.72
N ASP A 170 -1.28 10.21 -3.75
CA ASP A 170 -1.90 11.49 -4.09
C ASP A 170 -1.63 12.59 -3.07
N GLN A 171 -1.71 12.29 -1.77
CA GLN A 171 -1.39 13.25 -0.71
C GLN A 171 0.08 13.72 -0.74
N LEU A 172 1.00 12.81 -1.08
CA LEU A 172 2.42 13.12 -1.23
C LEU A 172 2.70 13.94 -2.51
N GLY A 173 1.82 13.85 -3.50
CA GLY A 173 1.97 14.46 -4.81
C GLY A 173 2.96 13.70 -5.71
N LEU A 174 2.81 13.87 -7.03
CA LEU A 174 3.52 13.07 -8.05
C LEU A 174 5.04 13.00 -7.85
N LYS A 175 5.69 14.13 -7.58
CA LYS A 175 7.16 14.19 -7.48
C LYS A 175 7.69 13.36 -6.30
N LEU A 176 7.16 13.60 -5.10
CA LEU A 176 7.64 12.92 -3.89
C LEU A 176 7.21 11.47 -3.86
N SER A 177 5.96 11.18 -4.20
CA SER A 177 5.44 9.80 -4.24
C SER A 177 6.21 8.91 -5.21
N THR A 178 6.62 9.43 -6.38
CA THR A 178 7.49 8.68 -7.32
C THR A 178 8.85 8.34 -6.68
N ALA A 179 9.46 9.27 -5.94
CA ALA A 179 10.71 8.99 -5.24
C ALA A 179 10.51 7.97 -4.11
N PHE A 180 9.43 8.08 -3.32
CA PHE A 180 9.10 7.09 -2.29
C PHE A 180 8.87 5.69 -2.86
N GLU A 181 8.19 5.58 -4.00
CA GLU A 181 7.91 4.29 -4.66
C GLU A 181 9.18 3.65 -5.23
N ARG A 182 10.06 4.41 -5.89
CA ARG A 182 11.36 3.90 -6.36
C ARG A 182 12.29 3.50 -5.21
N MET A 183 12.17 4.19 -4.07
CA MET A 183 12.85 3.83 -2.83
C MET A 183 12.13 2.70 -2.07
N LYS A 184 11.10 2.09 -2.67
CA LYS A 184 10.37 0.93 -2.18
C LYS A 184 9.64 1.14 -0.84
N VAL A 185 9.36 2.40 -0.47
CA VAL A 185 8.72 2.76 0.80
C VAL A 185 7.18 2.72 0.70
N ILE A 186 6.63 2.99 -0.48
CA ILE A 186 5.20 2.93 -0.78
C ILE A 186 4.98 2.11 -2.06
N TYR A 187 3.77 1.59 -2.24
CA TYR A 187 3.45 0.79 -3.44
C TYR A 187 3.00 1.61 -4.65
N HIS A 188 2.30 2.72 -4.43
CA HIS A 188 1.68 3.46 -5.52
C HIS A 188 2.04 4.95 -5.50
N PRO A 189 2.60 5.49 -6.60
CA PRO A 189 2.79 6.92 -6.71
C PRO A 189 1.45 7.63 -6.94
N GLY A 190 1.44 8.94 -6.68
CA GLY A 190 0.33 9.82 -7.03
C GLY A 190 0.17 9.94 -8.55
N ALA A 191 -1.05 10.16 -9.04
CA ALA A 191 -1.28 10.33 -10.47
C ALA A 191 -1.24 11.80 -10.90
N LYS A 192 -0.68 12.09 -12.09
CA LYS A 192 -0.64 13.45 -12.66
C LYS A 192 -2.02 14.09 -12.77
N ASP A 193 -3.02 13.30 -13.14
CA ASP A 193 -4.39 13.74 -13.39
C ASP A 193 -5.34 13.37 -12.24
N SER A 194 -4.80 13.07 -11.05
CA SER A 194 -5.62 12.75 -9.86
C SER A 194 -6.49 13.95 -9.47
N PRO A 195 -7.78 13.74 -9.19
CA PRO A 195 -8.66 14.77 -8.65
C PRO A 195 -8.44 15.01 -7.15
N ALA A 196 -7.33 14.58 -6.54
CA ALA A 196 -7.06 14.82 -5.10
C ALA A 196 -7.07 16.30 -4.67
N LYS A 197 -6.92 17.23 -5.62
CA LYS A 197 -7.03 18.68 -5.37
C LYS A 197 -8.43 19.26 -5.63
N SER A 198 -9.38 18.46 -6.08
CA SER A 198 -10.77 18.87 -6.27
C SER A 198 -11.55 18.79 -4.94
N SER A 199 -12.87 18.86 -5.00
CA SER A 199 -13.69 18.76 -3.78
C SER A 199 -13.58 17.36 -3.15
N LYS A 200 -13.74 17.28 -1.83
CA LYS A 200 -13.75 16.01 -1.08
C LYS A 200 -14.73 15.00 -1.69
N ALA A 201 -15.93 15.46 -2.06
CA ALA A 201 -16.96 14.62 -2.68
C ALA A 201 -16.53 14.07 -4.05
N GLU A 202 -15.90 14.89 -4.88
CA GLU A 202 -15.39 14.46 -6.19
C GLU A 202 -14.20 13.50 -6.04
N TYR A 203 -13.32 13.72 -5.07
CA TYR A 203 -12.21 12.82 -4.81
C TYR A 203 -12.70 11.44 -4.30
N ARG A 204 -13.69 11.41 -3.41
CA ARG A 204 -14.31 10.14 -2.95
C ARG A 204 -14.92 9.35 -4.11
N LYS A 205 -15.62 10.04 -5.02
CA LYS A 205 -16.17 9.43 -6.24
C LYS A 205 -15.08 8.76 -7.10
N TYR A 206 -13.94 9.44 -7.24
CA TYR A 206 -12.76 8.86 -7.91
C TYR A 206 -12.18 7.65 -7.16
N LEU A 207 -12.08 7.71 -5.83
CA LEU A 207 -11.59 6.59 -5.01
C LEU A 207 -12.52 5.37 -5.07
N LEU A 208 -13.85 5.56 -5.14
CA LEU A 208 -14.78 4.46 -5.40
C LEU A 208 -14.53 3.82 -6.77
N GLY A 209 -14.22 4.62 -7.79
CA GLY A 209 -13.83 4.09 -9.10
C GLY A 209 -12.52 3.29 -9.05
N ILE A 210 -11.54 3.72 -8.25
CA ILE A 210 -10.28 2.98 -8.02
C ILE A 210 -10.60 1.64 -7.36
N LEU A 211 -11.38 1.67 -6.27
CA LEU A 211 -11.80 0.46 -5.54
C LEU A 211 -12.48 -0.54 -6.46
N ALA A 212 -13.48 -0.11 -7.24
CA ALA A 212 -14.20 -0.99 -8.16
C ALA A 212 -13.27 -1.57 -9.24
N THR A 213 -12.38 -0.74 -9.81
CA THR A 213 -11.38 -1.19 -10.79
C THR A 213 -10.47 -2.27 -10.20
N THR A 214 -9.95 -2.04 -8.99
CA THR A 214 -9.06 -2.99 -8.32
C THR A 214 -9.81 -4.27 -7.98
N TYR A 215 -11.03 -4.18 -7.48
CA TYR A 215 -11.86 -5.34 -7.17
C TYR A 215 -12.08 -6.21 -8.41
N TYR A 216 -12.47 -5.62 -9.53
CA TYR A 216 -12.65 -6.35 -10.79
C TYR A 216 -11.36 -6.99 -11.31
N ALA A 217 -10.22 -6.31 -11.18
CA ALA A 217 -8.94 -6.89 -11.54
C ALA A 217 -8.59 -8.11 -10.66
N LEU A 218 -8.91 -8.06 -9.37
CA LEU A 218 -8.70 -9.17 -8.42
C LEU A 218 -9.68 -10.33 -8.62
N GLU A 219 -10.91 -10.05 -9.06
CA GLU A 219 -11.89 -11.02 -9.56
C GLU A 219 -11.51 -11.57 -10.95
N THR A 220 -10.35 -11.22 -11.49
CA THR A 220 -9.82 -11.67 -12.79
C THR A 220 -10.68 -11.28 -13.99
N MET A 221 -11.47 -10.21 -13.88
CA MET A 221 -12.21 -9.62 -15.00
C MET A 221 -11.23 -9.17 -16.10
N HIS A 222 -11.60 -9.39 -17.36
CA HIS A 222 -10.78 -8.96 -18.49
C HIS A 222 -10.62 -7.44 -18.50
N HIS A 223 -9.40 -6.93 -18.70
CA HIS A 223 -9.09 -5.50 -18.58
C HIS A 223 -9.95 -4.60 -19.48
N ASP A 224 -10.32 -5.09 -20.68
CA ASP A 224 -11.14 -4.34 -21.63
C ASP A 224 -12.59 -4.13 -21.13
N ASP A 225 -13.08 -5.00 -20.26
CA ASP A 225 -14.46 -4.95 -19.73
C ASP A 225 -14.56 -4.09 -18.47
N VAL A 226 -13.46 -3.92 -17.73
CA VAL A 226 -13.42 -3.19 -16.45
C VAL A 226 -13.96 -1.77 -16.58
N ALA A 227 -13.65 -1.06 -17.68
CA ALA A 227 -14.14 0.30 -17.87
C ALA A 227 -15.67 0.36 -17.98
N ALA A 228 -16.28 -0.59 -18.69
CA ALA A 228 -17.73 -0.68 -18.84
C ALA A 228 -18.40 -1.08 -17.53
N ALA A 229 -17.82 -2.04 -16.80
CA ALA A 229 -18.30 -2.47 -15.49
C ALA A 229 -18.28 -1.33 -14.47
N VAL A 230 -17.21 -0.54 -14.41
CA VAL A 230 -17.13 0.63 -13.51
C VAL A 230 -18.14 1.70 -13.90
N ASP A 231 -18.33 1.97 -15.20
CA ASP A 231 -19.36 2.90 -15.67
C ASP A 231 -20.80 2.44 -15.36
N TYR A 232 -21.02 1.12 -15.26
CA TYR A 232 -22.30 0.52 -14.89
C TYR A 232 -22.61 0.75 -13.40
N VAL A 233 -21.69 0.38 -12.51
CA VAL A 233 -21.92 0.48 -11.04
C VAL A 233 -21.77 1.89 -10.49
N LEU A 234 -21.08 2.78 -11.22
CA LEU A 234 -20.90 4.18 -10.85
C LEU A 234 -21.37 5.10 -11.98
N PRO A 235 -22.69 5.15 -12.24
CA PRO A 235 -23.25 5.92 -13.35
C PRO A 235 -23.08 7.43 -13.11
N GLY A 236 -23.04 8.20 -14.21
CA GLY A 236 -22.98 9.67 -14.16
C GLY A 236 -21.61 10.28 -13.90
N GLN A 237 -20.53 9.47 -13.83
CA GLN A 237 -19.16 9.96 -13.62
C GLN A 237 -18.10 9.38 -14.56
N LYS A 238 -18.47 9.08 -15.81
CA LYS A 238 -17.60 8.43 -16.82
C LYS A 238 -16.20 9.03 -16.96
N ALA A 239 -16.07 10.36 -16.90
CA ALA A 239 -14.77 11.00 -17.01
C ALA A 239 -13.84 10.70 -15.82
N LEU A 240 -14.39 10.58 -14.60
CA LEU A 240 -13.66 10.17 -13.40
C LEU A 240 -13.36 8.67 -13.46
N ASN A 241 -14.34 7.85 -13.85
CA ASN A 241 -14.17 6.41 -14.00
C ASN A 241 -13.03 6.06 -14.95
N ARG A 242 -12.93 6.72 -16.12
CA ARG A 242 -11.80 6.52 -17.04
C ARG A 242 -10.43 6.82 -16.40
N LYS A 243 -10.34 7.85 -15.57
CA LYS A 243 -9.11 8.18 -14.84
C LYS A 243 -8.79 7.14 -13.77
N ALA A 244 -9.83 6.68 -13.07
CA ALA A 244 -9.70 5.66 -12.03
C ALA A 244 -9.27 4.32 -12.64
N VAL A 245 -9.95 3.86 -13.68
CA VAL A 245 -9.66 2.60 -14.40
C VAL A 245 -8.24 2.61 -14.95
N LYS A 246 -7.83 3.69 -15.63
CA LYS A 246 -6.47 3.83 -16.16
C LYS A 246 -5.40 3.68 -15.07
N ARG A 247 -5.70 4.13 -13.85
CA ARG A 247 -4.77 4.03 -12.71
C ARG A 247 -4.87 2.68 -12.00
N GLY A 248 -6.08 2.19 -11.71
CA GLY A 248 -6.28 0.89 -11.05
C GLY A 248 -5.69 -0.26 -11.85
N LEU A 249 -5.77 -0.21 -13.19
CA LEU A 249 -5.16 -1.20 -14.08
C LEU A 249 -3.63 -1.09 -14.21
N THR A 250 -2.97 -0.14 -13.54
CA THR A 250 -1.49 -0.18 -13.45
C THR A 250 -1.00 -1.17 -12.39
N LEU A 251 -1.90 -1.78 -11.61
CA LEU A 251 -1.57 -2.92 -10.76
C LEU A 251 -0.96 -4.03 -11.61
N SER A 252 0.16 -4.60 -11.15
CA SER A 252 0.82 -5.67 -11.88
C SER A 252 -0.13 -6.86 -12.03
N GLU A 253 -0.31 -7.35 -13.25
CA GLU A 253 -1.07 -8.58 -13.51
C GLU A 253 -0.50 -9.77 -12.73
N LEU A 254 0.82 -9.77 -12.46
CA LEU A 254 1.48 -10.76 -11.62
C LEU A 254 1.04 -10.65 -10.15
N PHE A 255 0.84 -9.43 -9.64
CA PHE A 255 0.27 -9.21 -8.30
C PHE A 255 -1.14 -9.82 -8.25
N ALA A 256 -2.04 -9.44 -9.17
CA ALA A 256 -3.41 -9.95 -9.21
C ALA A 256 -3.50 -11.49 -9.33
N ARG A 257 -2.64 -12.11 -10.15
CA ARG A 257 -2.67 -13.57 -10.40
C ARG A 257 -1.98 -14.43 -9.33
N VAL A 258 -0.88 -13.97 -8.74
CA VAL A 258 -0.04 -14.82 -7.86
C VAL A 258 -0.41 -14.66 -6.40
N THR A 259 -0.84 -13.47 -6.00
CA THR A 259 -1.05 -13.19 -4.57
C THR A 259 -2.45 -13.55 -4.09
N ASN A 260 -3.42 -13.66 -5.01
CA ASN A 260 -4.82 -13.77 -4.63
C ASN A 260 -5.40 -15.20 -4.79
N PRO A 261 -5.55 -15.77 -5.99
CA PRO A 261 -6.31 -17.02 -6.14
C PRO A 261 -5.55 -18.24 -5.61
N GLY A 262 -4.24 -18.29 -5.84
CA GLY A 262 -3.38 -19.40 -5.40
C GLY A 262 -3.25 -19.48 -3.88
N TRP A 263 -3.03 -18.33 -3.22
CA TRP A 263 -2.94 -18.26 -1.77
C TRP A 263 -4.29 -18.51 -1.10
N GLN A 264 -5.35 -17.83 -1.56
CA GLN A 264 -6.68 -18.01 -1.00
C GLN A 264 -7.13 -19.46 -1.10
N ASN A 265 -6.92 -20.13 -2.24
CA ASN A 265 -7.28 -21.54 -2.37
C ASN A 265 -6.62 -22.45 -1.33
N ILE A 266 -5.38 -22.16 -0.93
CA ILE A 266 -4.62 -22.98 0.03
C ILE A 266 -4.95 -22.59 1.49
N PHE A 267 -5.09 -21.30 1.78
CA PHE A 267 -5.10 -20.79 3.16
C PHE A 267 -6.43 -20.20 3.64
N TRP A 268 -7.49 -20.18 2.83
CA TRP A 268 -8.76 -19.53 3.18
C TRP A 268 -9.32 -19.95 4.55
N LYS A 269 -9.33 -21.26 4.88
CA LYS A 269 -9.82 -21.74 6.19
C LYS A 269 -9.02 -21.17 7.36
N SER A 270 -7.69 -21.14 7.23
CA SER A 270 -6.84 -20.57 8.29
C SER A 270 -6.99 -19.05 8.37
N GLY A 271 -7.19 -18.36 7.24
CA GLY A 271 -7.45 -16.93 7.21
C GLY A 271 -8.78 -16.59 7.88
N GLN A 272 -9.85 -17.28 7.48
CA GLN A 272 -11.20 -17.15 8.05
C GLN A 272 -11.18 -17.34 9.57
N GLN A 273 -10.61 -18.43 10.08
CA GLN A 273 -10.55 -18.68 11.52
C GLN A 273 -9.79 -17.58 12.29
N LYS A 274 -8.77 -16.98 11.67
CA LYS A 274 -8.01 -15.88 12.29
C LYS A 274 -8.81 -14.57 12.25
N LEU A 275 -9.49 -14.29 11.14
CA LEU A 275 -10.38 -13.14 11.01
C LEU A 275 -11.54 -13.21 12.01
N GLN A 276 -12.21 -14.36 12.13
CA GLN A 276 -13.26 -14.59 13.14
C GLN A 276 -12.76 -14.30 14.56
N LYS A 277 -11.50 -14.67 14.88
CA LYS A 277 -10.88 -14.35 16.18
C LYS A 277 -10.61 -12.86 16.35
N ILE A 278 -10.14 -12.17 15.30
CA ILE A 278 -9.89 -10.72 15.32
C ILE A 278 -11.20 -9.94 15.49
N GLN A 279 -12.27 -10.43 14.87
CA GLN A 279 -13.61 -9.83 14.85
C GLN A 279 -14.53 -10.36 15.97
N ALA A 280 -13.98 -11.12 16.91
CA ALA A 280 -14.76 -11.74 17.97
C ALA A 280 -15.47 -10.68 18.83
N GLY A 281 -16.79 -10.79 18.92
CA GLY A 281 -17.62 -9.87 19.70
C GLY A 281 -18.25 -8.72 18.92
N ASP A 282 -17.98 -8.63 17.61
CA ASP A 282 -18.81 -7.80 16.73
C ASP A 282 -20.23 -8.38 16.65
N LYS A 283 -21.23 -7.50 16.70
CA LYS A 283 -22.65 -7.84 16.67
C LYS A 283 -23.30 -7.53 15.32
N ALA A 284 -22.52 -7.06 14.35
CA ALA A 284 -23.00 -6.88 12.99
C ALA A 284 -23.36 -8.22 12.34
N ASP A 285 -24.29 -8.18 11.41
CA ASP A 285 -24.60 -9.31 10.56
C ASP A 285 -23.39 -9.64 9.67
N THR A 286 -23.26 -10.92 9.29
CA THR A 286 -22.18 -11.37 8.41
C THR A 286 -22.26 -10.61 7.10
N PHE A 287 -21.12 -10.08 6.63
CA PHE A 287 -21.10 -9.38 5.35
C PHE A 287 -21.29 -10.40 4.24
N TYR A 288 -22.26 -10.18 3.36
CA TYR A 288 -22.46 -11.03 2.19
C TYR A 288 -22.15 -10.22 0.94
N LEU A 289 -21.09 -10.61 0.23
CA LEU A 289 -20.77 -10.04 -1.08
C LEU A 289 -21.52 -10.84 -2.15
N PRO A 290 -22.39 -10.18 -2.95
CA PRO A 290 -23.14 -10.86 -4.00
C PRO A 290 -22.24 -11.66 -4.95
N ALA A 291 -22.79 -12.72 -5.51
CA ALA A 291 -22.09 -13.52 -6.51
C ALA A 291 -21.88 -12.75 -7.83
N ASP A 292 -22.76 -11.79 -8.12
CA ASP A 292 -22.57 -10.86 -9.21
C ASP A 292 -21.59 -9.76 -8.75
N PRO A 293 -20.37 -9.69 -9.32
CA PRO A 293 -19.42 -8.66 -8.93
C PRO A 293 -19.91 -7.24 -9.28
N LEU A 294 -20.95 -7.09 -10.11
CA LEU A 294 -21.54 -5.79 -10.45
C LEU A 294 -22.53 -5.27 -9.40
N ASP A 295 -22.87 -6.06 -8.39
CA ASP A 295 -23.71 -5.62 -7.28
C ASP A 295 -22.80 -5.17 -6.13
N LEU A 296 -22.41 -3.87 -6.16
CA LEU A 296 -21.45 -3.26 -5.23
C LEU A 296 -22.07 -2.20 -4.30
N GLU A 297 -23.40 -2.19 -4.15
CA GLU A 297 -24.09 -1.12 -3.42
C GLU A 297 -23.69 -1.07 -1.93
N GLU A 298 -23.64 -2.21 -1.24
CA GLU A 298 -23.29 -2.30 0.18
C GLU A 298 -21.79 -2.02 0.39
N GLU A 299 -20.97 -2.49 -0.53
CA GLU A 299 -19.52 -2.35 -0.62
C GLU A 299 -19.15 -0.88 -0.71
N PHE A 300 -19.88 -0.09 -1.51
CA PHE A 300 -19.68 1.35 -1.58
C PHE A 300 -20.05 2.05 -0.27
N VAL A 301 -21.08 1.58 0.45
CA VAL A 301 -21.40 2.12 1.78
C VAL A 301 -20.27 1.83 2.78
N VAL A 302 -19.77 0.59 2.79
CA VAL A 302 -18.62 0.21 3.63
C VAL A 302 -17.38 1.01 3.25
N ALA A 303 -17.08 1.16 1.97
CA ALA A 303 -15.94 1.94 1.48
C ALA A 303 -16.01 3.40 1.90
N LEU A 304 -17.18 4.04 1.78
CA LEU A 304 -17.38 5.43 2.23
C LEU A 304 -17.17 5.58 3.73
N ARG A 305 -17.64 4.61 4.54
CA ARG A 305 -17.36 4.59 6.00
C ARG A 305 -15.87 4.50 6.29
N ILE A 306 -15.14 3.65 5.56
CA ILE A 306 -13.68 3.55 5.67
C ILE A 306 -13.04 4.89 5.26
N PHE A 307 -13.46 5.52 4.17
CA PHE A 307 -12.93 6.83 3.76
C PHE A 307 -13.16 7.89 4.84
N ASP A 308 -14.35 7.93 5.44
CA ASP A 308 -14.65 8.79 6.59
C ASP A 308 -13.70 8.52 7.76
N HIS A 309 -13.49 7.23 8.10
CA HIS A 309 -12.60 6.81 9.18
C HIS A 309 -11.16 7.32 8.96
N PHE A 310 -10.66 7.25 7.72
CA PHE A 310 -9.33 7.74 7.34
C PHE A 310 -9.26 9.24 7.03
N GLY A 311 -10.37 9.96 7.08
CA GLY A 311 -10.46 11.39 6.80
C GLY A 311 -10.39 11.78 5.32
N LEU A 312 -10.56 10.82 4.41
CA LEU A 312 -10.64 10.99 2.96
C LEU A 312 -12.03 11.43 2.53
#